data_AF-A0A426DLI4-F1
#
_entry.id   AF-A0A426DLI4-F1
#
_cell.length_a   1.000
_cell.length_b   1.000
_cell.length_c   1.000
_cell.angle_alpha   90.00
_cell.angle_beta   90.00
_cell.angle_gamma   90.00
#
_symmetry.space_group_name_H-M   'P 1'
#
loop_
_entity.id
_entity.type
_entity.pdbx_description
1 polymer ?
#
loop_
_entity_poly.entity_id
_entity_poly.type
_entity_poly.pdbx_seq_one_letter_code
_entity_poly.pdbx_strand_id
1 'polypeptide(L)' 'MTLSDAVNIFLKQIILRGGIPFDVKYPEYKPEVIEAMQEAKCISRDPDTKRYGSFSEALEELDL' A
#
# COMPACT_ATOMS: atom_id res chain seq x y z
N MET A 1 -2.32 -19.65 -2.64
CA MET A 1 -0.89 -19.66 -2.23
C MET A 1 -0.81 -20.29 -0.85
N THR A 2 0.06 -21.27 -0.69
CA THR A 2 0.41 -21.83 0.62
C THR A 2 1.61 -21.08 1.20
N LEU A 3 1.86 -21.27 2.50
CA LEU A 3 3.07 -20.76 3.14
C LEU A 3 4.34 -21.26 2.43
N SER A 4 4.34 -22.54 2.02
CA SER A 4 5.45 -23.15 1.29
C SER A 4 5.73 -22.48 -0.04
N ASP A 5 4.68 -22.08 -0.78
CA ASP A 5 4.83 -21.34 -2.04
C ASP A 5 5.49 -19.97 -1.80
N ALA A 6 5.05 -19.26 -0.76
CA ALA A 6 5.60 -17.95 -0.41
C ALA A 6 7.09 -18.04 0.00
N VAL A 7 7.45 -19.04 0.81
CA VAL A 7 8.84 -19.29 1.22
C VAL A 7 9.73 -19.60 0.01
N ASN A 8 9.24 -20.43 -0.92
CA ASN A 8 10.00 -20.76 -2.13
C ASN A 8 10.23 -19.53 -3.03
N ILE A 9 9.23 -18.67 -3.18
CA ILE A 9 9.37 -17.42 -3.93
C ILE A 9 10.41 -16.51 -3.25
N PHE A 10 10.34 -16.36 -1.92
CA PHE A 10 11.28 -15.56 -1.16
C PHE A 10 12.74 -16.00 -1.33
N LEU A 11 13.03 -17.30 -1.19
CA LEU A 11 14.38 -17.84 -1.33
C LEU A 11 14.94 -17.62 -2.75
N LYS A 12 14.11 -17.80 -3.78
CA LYS A 12 14.49 -17.50 -5.17
C LYS A 12 14.86 -16.03 -5.35
N GLN A 13 14.11 -15.12 -4.71
CA GLN A 13 14.42 -13.68 -4.78
C GLN A 13 15.73 -13.32 -4.07
N ILE A 14 16.06 -13.98 -2.94
CA ILE A 14 17.34 -13.76 -2.27
C ILE A 14 18.51 -14.10 -3.19
N ILE A 15 18.45 -15.27 -3.83
CA ILE A 15 19.50 -15.74 -4.73
C ILE A 15 19.64 -14.79 -5.91
N LEU A 16 18.52 -14.41 -6.54
CA LEU A 16 18.51 -13.56 -7.73
C LEU A 16 19.02 -12.14 -7.46
N ARG A 17 18.74 -11.59 -6.28
CA ARG A 17 19.11 -10.21 -5.92
C ARG A 17 20.42 -10.12 -5.12
N GLY A 18 20.98 -11.25 -4.68
CA GLY A 18 22.17 -11.27 -3.82
C GLY A 18 21.95 -10.66 -2.44
N GLY A 19 20.72 -10.68 -1.93
CA GLY A 19 20.35 -10.02 -0.68
C GLY A 19 18.86 -10.15 -0.36
N ILE A 20 18.43 -9.66 0.80
CA ILE A 20 17.02 -9.70 1.22
C ILE A 20 16.21 -8.79 0.27
N PRO A 21 15.10 -9.26 -0.32
CA PRO A 21 14.35 -8.52 -1.34
C PRO A 21 13.52 -7.34 -0.80
N PHE A 22 13.74 -6.94 0.45
CA PHE A 22 13.10 -5.82 1.14
C PHE A 22 14.02 -5.29 2.25
N ASP A 23 13.84 -4.01 2.61
CA ASP A 23 14.53 -3.41 3.75
C ASP A 23 14.02 -4.03 5.07
N VAL A 24 14.94 -4.56 5.88
CA VAL A 24 14.62 -5.07 7.22
C VAL A 24 14.60 -3.91 8.21
N LYS A 25 13.59 -3.06 8.10
CA LYS A 25 13.35 -1.96 9.03
C LYS A 25 11.86 -1.83 9.30
N TYR A 26 11.52 -1.38 10.50
CA TYR A 26 10.17 -0.86 10.72
C TYR A 26 10.01 0.39 9.86
N PRO A 27 8.87 0.54 9.17
CA PRO A 27 8.65 1.74 8.38
C PRO A 27 8.53 2.94 9.32
N GLU A 28 9.55 3.80 9.29
CA GLU A 28 9.53 5.11 9.93
C GLU A 28 8.84 6.08 8.97
N TYR A 29 7.53 6.22 9.13
CA TYR A 29 6.77 7.18 8.35
C TYR A 29 6.94 8.58 8.94
N LYS A 30 6.99 9.59 8.06
CA LYS A 30 6.88 10.99 8.51
C LYS A 30 5.54 11.19 9.23
N PRO A 31 5.47 12.10 10.23
CA PRO A 31 4.22 12.43 10.92
C PRO A 31 3.07 12.73 9.96
N GLU A 32 3.33 13.50 8.90
CA GLU A 32 2.39 13.86 7.83
C GLU A 32 1.73 12.62 7.18
N VAL A 33 2.50 11.56 6.95
CA VAL A 33 2.01 10.33 6.33
C VAL A 33 1.14 9.54 7.30
N ILE A 34 1.51 9.52 8.59
CA ILE A 34 0.72 8.86 9.63
C ILE A 34 -0.64 9.55 9.79
N GLU A 35 -0.66 10.88 9.80
CA GLU A 35 -1.89 11.67 9.85
C GLU A 35 -2.78 11.40 8.63
N ALA A 36 -2.22 11.44 7.41
CA ALA A 36 -2.96 11.10 6.19
C ALA A 36 -3.54 9.68 6.22
N MET A 37 -2.80 8.70 6.78
CA MET A 37 -3.31 7.34 6.95
C MET A 37 -4.46 7.25 7.97
N GLN A 38 -4.46 8.09 9.01
CA GLN A 38 -5.56 8.16 9.97
C GLN A 38 -6.78 8.83 9.34
N GLU A 39 -6.59 9.93 8.62
CA GLU A 39 -7.63 10.63 7.87
C GLU A 39 -8.31 9.68 6.87
N ALA A 40 -7.53 8.96 6.06
CA ALA A 40 -8.05 7.98 5.10
C ALA A 40 -8.90 6.89 5.76
N LYS A 41 -8.53 6.44 6.97
CA LYS A 41 -9.33 5.47 7.75
C LYS A 41 -10.67 6.04 8.21
N CYS A 42 -10.70 7.32 8.59
CA CYS A 42 -11.93 8.02 8.94
C CYS A 42 -12.83 8.16 7.71
N ILE A 43 -12.30 8.70 6.60
CA ILE A 43 -12.99 8.88 5.32
C ILE A 43 -13.58 7.55 4.80
N SER A 44 -12.82 6.46 4.90
CA SER A 44 -13.28 5.15 4.44
C SER A 44 -14.53 4.66 5.17
N ARG A 45 -14.70 5.04 6.45
CA ARG A 45 -15.81 4.61 7.32
C ARG A 45 -16.98 5.58 7.31
N ASP A 46 -16.76 6.82 6.91
CA ASP A 46 -17.79 7.82 6.81
C ASP A 46 -18.57 7.65 5.48
N PRO A 47 -19.89 7.38 5.54
CA PRO A 47 -20.73 7.23 4.37
C PRO A 47 -21.04 8.55 3.66
N ASP A 48 -20.92 9.70 4.34
CA ASP A 48 -21.19 11.03 3.76
C ASP A 48 -19.98 11.61 3.01
N THR A 49 -18.83 10.96 3.12
CA THR A 49 -17.63 11.36 2.36
C THR A 49 -17.76 11.04 0.88
N LYS A 50 -17.19 11.93 0.06
CA LYS A 50 -17.17 11.82 -1.41
C LYS A 50 -16.57 10.49 -1.86
N ARG A 51 -17.32 9.76 -2.69
CA ARG A 51 -16.92 8.48 -3.28
C ARG A 51 -17.13 8.56 -4.78
N TYR A 52 -16.23 7.93 -5.52
CA TYR A 52 -16.34 7.80 -6.97
C TYR A 52 -16.83 6.40 -7.30
N GLY A 53 -17.72 6.29 -8.29
CA GLY A 53 -18.22 5.02 -8.80
C GLY A 53 -17.22 4.33 -9.73
N SER A 54 -16.25 5.07 -10.27
CA SER A 54 -15.23 4.54 -11.17
C SER A 54 -13.90 5.29 -11.03
N PHE A 55 -12.83 4.66 -11.52
CA PHE A 55 -11.51 5.29 -11.56
C PHE A 55 -11.48 6.51 -12.50
N SER A 56 -12.20 6.46 -13.63
CA SER A 56 -12.25 7.57 -14.58
C SER A 56 -12.87 8.84 -13.96
N GLU A 57 -13.95 8.68 -13.20
CA GLU A 57 -14.62 9.78 -12.49
C GLU A 57 -13.68 10.45 -11.47
N ALA A 58 -12.87 9.66 -10.75
CA ALA A 58 -11.87 10.19 -9.83
C ALA A 58 -10.75 10.96 -10.56
N LEU A 59 -10.43 10.55 -11.80
CA LEU A 59 -9.38 11.18 -12.60
C LEU A 59 -9.82 12.52 -13.19
N GLU A 60 -11.08 12.62 -13.63
CA GLU A 60 -11.67 13.86 -14.16
C GLU A 60 -11.58 15.03 -13.16
N GLU A 61 -11.63 14.74 -11.87
CA GLU A 61 -11.51 15.78 -10.82
C GLU A 61 -10.08 16.16 -10.46
N LEU A 62 -9.09 15.34 -10.82
CA LEU A 62 -7.70 15.57 -10.45
C LEU A 62 -6.96 16.49 -11.45
N ASP A 63 -7.67 17.08 -12.41
CA ASP A 63 -7.10 17.87 -13.52
C ASP A 63 -5.92 17.15 -14.22
N LEU A 64 -6.00 15.81 -14.33
CA LEU A 64 -4.98 14.92 -14.89
C LEU A 64 -5.23 14.57 -16.37
#